data_AF-A0ABD0Y7Y0-F1
#
_entry.id   AF-A0ABD0Y7Y0-F1
#
_cell.length_a   1.000
_cell.length_b   1.000
_cell.length_c   1.000
_cell.angle_alpha   90.00
_cell.angle_beta   90.00
_cell.angle_gamma   90.00
#
_symmetry.space_group_name_H-M   'P 1'
#
loop_
_entity.id
_entity.type
_entity.pdbx_description
1 polymer ?
#
loop_
_entity_poly.entity_id
_entity_poly.type
_entity_poly.pdbx_seq_one_letter_code
_entity_poly.pdbx_strand_id
1 'polypeptide(L)'
;MFYENKKQETTEFMGQCGIPRRLALPKGTEEGLPVTFVSMMTPYAWTEEGGTAPPGGSMQSSLCGNWRSIYGKPHSFPFDRVAYGNFSMKQMALVDTTIYHKINTFSETLSM
;
A
#
# COMPACT_ATOMS: atom_id res chain seq x y z
N MET A 1 44.40 -19.80 15.50
CA MET A 1 43.70 -19.48 14.24
C MET A 1 42.79 -20.63 13.88
N PHE A 2 41.51 -20.53 14.21
CA PHE A 2 40.39 -21.19 13.52
C PHE A 2 39.16 -20.34 13.88
N TYR A 3 38.71 -19.50 12.95
CA TYR A 3 37.37 -18.90 13.03
C TYR A 3 36.53 -19.63 11.97
N GLU A 4 35.57 -20.42 12.43
CA GLU A 4 34.57 -21.03 11.56
C GLU A 4 33.73 -19.93 10.92
N ASN A 5 33.81 -19.82 9.61
CA ASN A 5 32.85 -19.08 8.81
C ASN A 5 31.52 -19.85 8.82
N LYS A 6 30.67 -19.59 9.82
CA LYS A 6 29.25 -19.88 9.66
C LYS A 6 28.73 -18.91 8.60
N LYS A 7 28.61 -19.38 7.36
CA LYS A 7 27.69 -18.79 6.39
C LYS A 7 26.35 -18.67 7.12
N GLN A 8 25.97 -17.46 7.50
CA GLN A 8 24.57 -17.16 7.75
C GLN A 8 23.89 -17.32 6.41
N GLU A 9 23.38 -18.52 6.19
CA GLU A 9 22.37 -18.80 5.21
C GLU A 9 21.15 -17.97 5.65
N THR A 10 21.07 -16.74 5.15
CA THR A 10 19.88 -15.91 5.22
C THR A 10 18.82 -16.64 4.41
N THR A 11 18.17 -17.60 5.05
CA THR A 11 16.91 -18.16 4.59
C THR A 11 15.97 -16.97 4.46
N GLU A 12 15.71 -16.57 3.21
CA GLU A 12 14.80 -15.50 2.87
C GLU A 12 13.43 -15.81 3.45
N PHE A 13 13.11 -15.20 4.58
CA PHE A 13 11.73 -15.06 5.02
C PHE A 13 11.08 -13.96 4.17
N MET A 14 11.03 -14.18 2.85
CA MET A 14 10.12 -13.45 1.95
C MET A 14 8.71 -13.97 2.24
N GLY A 15 8.23 -13.75 3.46
CA GLY A 15 6.81 -13.82 3.75
C GLY A 15 6.17 -12.84 2.78
N GLN A 16 5.44 -13.36 1.79
CA GLN A 16 4.79 -12.60 0.73
C GLN A 16 3.63 -11.80 1.34
N CYS A 17 3.98 -10.83 2.17
CA CYS A 17 3.04 -9.94 2.78
C CYS A 17 2.76 -8.82 1.77
N GLY A 18 1.49 -8.66 1.41
CA GLY A 18 0.99 -7.52 0.66
C GLY A 18 -0.23 -7.88 -0.17
N ILE A 19 -0.89 -6.86 -0.72
CA ILE A 19 -2.05 -7.07 -1.60
C ILE A 19 -1.58 -7.46 -3.00
N PRO A 20 -2.10 -8.56 -3.57
CA PRO A 20 -1.88 -8.88 -4.98
C PRO A 20 -2.35 -7.75 -5.88
N ARG A 21 -1.56 -7.38 -6.89
CA ARG A 21 -1.87 -6.25 -7.80
C ARG A 21 -3.25 -6.35 -8.46
N ARG A 22 -3.71 -7.57 -8.76
CA ARG A 22 -5.01 -7.86 -9.37
C ARG A 22 -6.20 -7.66 -8.42
N LEU A 23 -5.95 -7.43 -7.13
CA LEU A 23 -6.96 -7.19 -6.09
C LEU A 23 -6.88 -5.78 -5.50
N ALA A 24 -6.18 -4.85 -6.17
CA ALA A 24 -6.02 -3.47 -5.70
C ALA A 24 -7.32 -2.65 -5.75
N LEU A 25 -8.26 -3.02 -6.62
CA LEU A 25 -9.57 -2.38 -6.76
C LEU A 25 -10.68 -3.36 -6.41
N PRO A 26 -11.79 -2.89 -5.83
CA PRO A 26 -12.98 -3.71 -5.67
C PRO A 26 -13.50 -4.16 -7.03
N LYS A 27 -14.21 -5.29 -7.07
CA LYS A 27 -14.72 -5.90 -8.31
C LYS A 27 -15.60 -4.96 -9.15
N GLY A 28 -16.37 -4.09 -8.48
CA GLY A 28 -17.42 -3.28 -9.12
C GLY A 28 -18.66 -4.09 -9.48
N THR A 29 -19.54 -3.49 -10.28
CA THR A 29 -20.77 -4.09 -10.82
C THR A 29 -20.86 -3.81 -12.32
N GLU A 30 -21.67 -4.56 -13.06
CA GLU A 30 -21.90 -4.30 -14.48
C GLU A 30 -22.59 -2.95 -14.72
N GLU A 31 -23.51 -2.59 -13.83
CA GLU A 31 -24.21 -1.29 -13.84
C GLU A 31 -23.31 -0.13 -13.41
N GLY A 32 -22.17 -0.45 -12.80
CA GLY A 32 -21.22 0.51 -12.24
C GLY A 32 -21.42 0.71 -10.74
N LEU A 33 -20.32 0.54 -9.99
CA LEU A 33 -20.28 0.83 -8.56
C LEU A 33 -19.82 2.29 -8.37
N PRO A 34 -20.69 3.20 -7.92
CA PRO A 34 -20.29 4.57 -7.62
C PRO A 34 -19.37 4.59 -6.40
N VAL A 35 -18.21 5.23 -6.53
CA VAL A 35 -17.21 5.40 -5.46
C VAL A 35 -16.58 6.79 -5.54
N THR A 36 -16.20 7.35 -4.40
CA THR A 36 -15.43 8.59 -4.36
C THR A 36 -13.95 8.27 -4.16
N PHE A 37 -13.12 8.63 -5.14
CA PHE A 37 -11.67 8.56 -5.02
C PHE A 37 -11.17 9.77 -4.22
N VAL A 38 -10.42 9.52 -3.15
CA VAL A 38 -9.87 10.56 -2.28
C VAL A 38 -8.37 10.65 -2.46
N SER A 39 -7.89 11.86 -2.78
CA SER A 39 -6.46 12.18 -2.77
C SER A 39 -6.19 13.28 -1.73
N MET A 40 -5.13 13.12 -0.95
CA MET A 40 -4.74 14.10 0.06
C MET A 40 -3.23 14.37 -0.02
N MET A 41 -2.87 15.65 -0.01
CA MET A 41 -1.50 16.08 0.16
C MET A 41 -1.25 16.44 1.62
N THR A 42 -0.34 15.71 2.27
CA THR A 42 0.08 16.02 3.64
C THR A 42 1.46 16.66 3.64
N PRO A 43 1.74 17.64 4.53
CA PRO A 43 3.09 18.12 4.74
C PRO A 43 4.02 16.95 5.06
N TYR A 44 5.19 16.96 4.43
CA TYR A 44 6.21 15.95 4.67
C TYR A 44 6.78 16.12 6.08
N ALA A 45 6.70 15.07 6.88
CA ALA A 45 7.29 15.03 8.22
C ALA A 45 8.38 13.96 8.20
N TRP A 46 9.64 14.38 8.10
CA TRP A 46 10.77 13.48 8.25
C TRP A 46 10.81 12.99 9.70
N THR A 47 10.58 11.71 9.93
CA THR A 47 10.84 11.09 11.23
C THR A 47 12.30 10.67 11.27
N GLU A 48 13.03 11.02 12.33
CA GLU A 48 14.44 10.60 12.52
C GLU A 48 14.62 9.07 12.54
N GLU A 49 13.53 8.33 12.77
CA GLU A 49 13.46 6.88 12.67
C GLU A 49 13.41 6.35 11.23
N GLY A 50 13.40 7.21 10.21
CA GLY A 50 13.39 6.84 8.80
C GLY A 50 14.68 6.12 8.38
N GLY A 51 14.78 4.83 8.70
CA GLY A 51 15.81 3.96 8.14
C GLY A 51 15.69 3.97 6.62
N THR A 52 16.82 4.06 5.93
CA THR A 52 16.91 3.88 4.48
C THR A 52 16.19 2.58 4.11
N ALA A 53 15.22 2.65 3.19
CA ALA A 53 14.58 1.46 2.64
C ALA A 53 15.70 0.51 2.15
N PRO A 54 15.72 -0.77 2.58
CA PRO A 54 16.74 -1.69 2.12
C PRO A 54 16.71 -1.76 0.57
N PRO A 55 17.86 -1.79 -0.11
CA PRO A 55 17.87 -2.00 -1.56
C PRO A 55 17.20 -3.34 -1.87
N GLY A 56 16.06 -3.30 -2.59
CA GLY A 56 15.22 -4.49 -2.84
C GLY A 56 14.05 -4.68 -1.87
N GLY A 57 13.87 -3.81 -0.87
CA GLY A 57 12.72 -3.81 0.03
C GLY A 57 11.44 -3.44 -0.71
N SER A 58 10.47 -4.36 -0.70
CA SER A 58 9.24 -4.26 -1.48
C SER A 58 8.41 -3.00 -1.14
N MET A 59 7.76 -2.43 -2.17
CA MET A 59 6.79 -1.32 -2.11
C MET A 59 5.50 -1.64 -1.29
N GLN A 60 5.53 -2.57 -0.34
CA GLN A 60 4.37 -3.06 0.41
C GLN A 60 4.37 -2.60 1.89
N SER A 61 5.01 -1.45 2.16
CA SER A 61 5.11 -0.89 3.51
C SER A 61 3.78 -0.48 4.14
N SER A 62 2.72 -0.28 3.34
CA SER A 62 1.41 0.16 3.84
C SER A 62 0.68 -0.90 4.66
N LEU A 63 0.91 -2.19 4.40
CA LEU A 63 0.22 -3.30 5.08
C LEU A 63 1.17 -4.19 5.87
N CYS A 64 2.40 -4.30 5.41
CA CYS A 64 3.39 -5.21 5.96
C CYS A 64 4.38 -4.51 6.88
N GLY A 65 4.22 -3.18 6.98
CA GLY A 65 5.13 -2.31 7.69
C GLY A 65 6.52 -2.31 7.07
N ASN A 66 7.36 -1.49 7.65
CA ASN A 66 8.80 -1.71 7.65
C ASN A 66 9.20 -1.73 9.13
N TRP A 67 10.40 -2.23 9.46
CA TRP A 67 10.94 -2.26 10.82
C TRP A 67 10.91 -0.88 11.51
N ARG A 68 10.81 0.21 10.73
CA ARG A 68 10.51 1.56 11.21
C ARG A 68 9.45 2.18 10.30
N SER A 69 8.39 2.75 10.89
CA SER A 69 7.39 3.48 10.10
C SER A 69 8.06 4.69 9.46
N ILE A 70 8.15 4.69 8.12
CA ILE A 70 8.62 5.85 7.35
C ILE A 70 7.59 7.01 7.37
N TYR A 71 6.43 6.79 7.99
CA TYR A 71 5.34 7.73 8.09
C TYR A 71 5.12 8.11 9.56
N GLY A 72 5.37 9.38 9.90
CA GLY A 72 5.09 9.97 11.22
C GLY A 72 3.61 10.21 11.51
N LYS A 73 2.72 9.41 10.91
CA LYS A 73 1.26 9.51 11.02
C LYS A 73 0.68 8.13 11.33
N PRO A 74 -0.48 8.06 12.01
CA PRO A 74 -1.14 6.78 12.23
C PRO A 74 -1.49 6.10 10.90
N HIS A 75 -1.50 4.77 10.89
CA HIS A 75 -1.99 4.02 9.74
C HIS A 75 -3.43 4.42 9.42
N SER A 76 -3.74 4.56 8.13
CA SER A 76 -5.05 5.01 7.62
C SER A 76 -5.37 6.50 7.84
N PHE A 77 -4.40 7.33 8.27
CA PHE A 77 -4.57 8.79 8.30
C PHE A 77 -5.02 9.33 6.91
N PRO A 78 -6.00 10.23 6.82
CA PRO A 78 -6.68 10.96 7.92
C PRO A 78 -8.01 10.33 8.38
N PHE A 79 -8.33 9.11 7.94
CA PHE A 79 -9.61 8.45 8.19
C PHE A 79 -9.57 7.47 9.38
N ASP A 80 -8.48 7.47 10.15
CA ASP A 80 -8.33 6.64 11.35
C ASP A 80 -9.23 7.10 12.52
N ARG A 81 -9.81 8.31 12.44
CA ARG A 81 -10.62 8.91 13.51
C ARG A 81 -11.91 9.49 12.96
N VAL A 82 -12.89 9.62 13.84
CA VAL A 82 -14.15 10.31 13.56
C VAL A 82 -13.89 11.80 13.35
N ALA A 83 -14.43 12.35 12.25
CA ALA A 83 -14.40 13.78 11.99
C ALA A 83 -15.46 14.50 12.82
N TYR A 84 -15.09 15.59 13.49
CA TYR A 84 -16.04 16.49 14.13
C TYR A 84 -16.36 17.64 13.16
N GLY A 85 -17.50 17.54 12.48
CA GLY A 85 -17.97 18.51 11.49
C GLY A 85 -17.63 18.15 10.04
N ASN A 86 -17.66 19.15 9.15
CA ASN A 86 -17.44 18.94 7.71
C ASN A 86 -15.98 18.57 7.44
N PHE A 87 -15.78 17.35 6.96
CA PHE A 87 -14.47 16.84 6.59
C PHE A 87 -14.10 17.28 5.17
N SER A 88 -13.69 18.54 5.03
CA SER A 88 -13.20 19.11 3.77
C SER A 88 -11.95 19.95 4.05
N MET A 89 -10.86 19.59 3.39
CA MET A 89 -9.58 20.28 3.50
C MET A 89 -9.15 20.75 2.11
N LYS A 90 -8.51 21.92 2.01
CA LYS A 90 -8.04 22.46 0.71
C LYS A 90 -7.04 21.54 0.01
N GLN A 91 -6.29 20.75 0.78
CA GLN A 91 -5.30 19.80 0.28
C GLN A 91 -5.90 18.41 -0.01
N MET A 92 -7.23 18.28 0.06
CA MET A 92 -7.97 17.06 -0.24
C MET A 92 -8.82 17.25 -1.49
N ALA A 93 -8.69 16.33 -2.44
CA ALA A 93 -9.53 16.25 -3.61
C ALA A 93 -10.45 15.02 -3.48
N LEU A 94 -11.75 15.25 -3.71
CA LEU A 94 -12.77 14.21 -3.80
C LEU A 94 -13.21 14.13 -5.26
N VAL A 95 -13.11 12.93 -5.86
CA VAL A 95 -13.47 12.71 -7.25
C VAL A 95 -14.48 11.57 -7.30
N ASP A 96 -15.71 11.87 -7.71
CA ASP A 96 -16.72 10.84 -7.92
C ASP A 96 -16.40 10.06 -9.19
N THR A 97 -16.36 8.73 -9.05
CA THR A 97 -15.96 7.79 -10.10
C THR A 97 -16.83 6.55 -10.05
N THR A 98 -16.82 5.77 -11.13
CA THR A 98 -17.62 4.55 -11.22
C THR A 98 -16.74 3.38 -11.65
N ILE A 99 -16.81 2.28 -10.89
CA ILE A 99 -16.06 1.04 -11.19
C ILE A 99 -17.00 0.05 -11.86
N TYR A 100 -16.68 -0.30 -13.11
CA TYR A 100 -17.43 -1.25 -13.91
C TYR A 100 -16.77 -2.62 -13.92
N HIS A 101 -17.56 -3.67 -13.68
CA HIS A 101 -17.13 -5.05 -13.83
C HIS A 101 -17.45 -5.56 -15.24
N LYS A 102 -16.46 -6.12 -15.94
CA LYS A 102 -16.65 -6.83 -17.21
C LYS A 102 -16.58 -8.33 -16.96
N ILE A 103 -17.63 -9.08 -17.30
CA ILE A 103 -17.73 -10.54 -17.07
C ILE A 103 -16.90 -11.36 -18.08
N ASN A 104 -15.81 -10.81 -18.60
CA ASN A 104 -14.98 -11.51 -19.56
C ASN A 104 -13.82 -12.19 -18.85
N THR A 105 -13.67 -13.49 -19.06
CA THR A 105 -12.49 -14.22 -18.62
C THR A 105 -11.39 -14.03 -19.66
N PHE A 106 -10.31 -13.35 -19.29
CA PHE A 106 -9.12 -13.24 -20.13
C PHE A 106 -8.10 -14.27 -19.65
N SER A 107 -7.70 -15.20 -20.53
CA SER A 107 -6.51 -16.03 -20.31
C SER A 107 -5.32 -15.39 -21.03
N GLU A 108 -4.38 -14.83 -20.29
CA GLU A 108 -3.05 -14.56 -20.84
C GLU A 108 -2.33 -15.90 -20.97
N THR A 109 -2.14 -16.37 -22.20
CA THR A 109 -1.19 -17.46 -22.46
C THR A 109 0.21 -16.91 -22.19
N LEU A 110 0.80 -17.30 -21.05
CA LEU A 110 2.22 -17.12 -20.80
C LEU A 110 2.98 -17.95 -21.85
N SER A 111 3.45 -17.32 -22.93
CA SER A 111 4.49 -17.92 -23.76
C SER A 111 5.76 -17.98 -22.92
N MET A 112 6.11 -19.20 -22.49
CA MET A 112 7.43 -19.53 -21.96
C MET A 112 8.50 -19.39 -23.03
#